data_AF-A0A9D3P8N4-F1
#
_entry.id   AF-A0A9D3P8N4-F1
#
_cell.length_a   1.000
_cell.length_b   1.000
_cell.length_c   1.000
_cell.angle_alpha   90.00
_cell.angle_beta   90.00
_cell.angle_gamma   90.00
#
_symmetry.space_group_name_H-M   'P 1'
#
loop_
_entity.id
_entity.type
_entity.pdbx_description
1 polymer ?
#
loop_
_entity_poly.entity_id
_entity_poly.type
_entity_poly.pdbx_seq_one_letter_code
_entity_poly.pdbx_strand_id
1 'polypeptide(L)'
;MCDAEQELEEHVEEEEDGHAERDGEEERPKHKLVHSQHTAPKIPEGERVDFDDIHRKRMEKDLLELQTLIEVHFVQRKREEEELIALKERIENRRAARAEQQRVRAEKDRVRQMKIAEERQRKEEEEAKRRADEEAKKKKVLSNMGAHFGGFLAKAEQRRRGKRQTGREIKRKTLAERRKPLAIDDLREDGLRFGTNTHIHSHTHTNKDYMLNKTLCMVVLLNRISHAQKFKKGTGGKGKVGGRWK
;
A
#
# COMPACT_ATOMS: atom_id res chain seq x y z
N MET A 1 -4.85 15.98 -37.82
CA MET A 1 -5.91 14.96 -37.82
C MET A 1 -6.32 14.77 -36.38
N CYS A 2 -7.59 15.03 -36.12
CA CYS A 2 -8.16 15.28 -34.80
C CYS A 2 -8.04 14.09 -33.84
N ASP A 3 -7.65 14.42 -32.60
CA ASP A 3 -7.85 13.60 -31.41
C ASP A 3 -9.34 13.55 -31.04
N ALA A 4 -9.79 12.37 -30.61
CA ALA A 4 -11.17 12.10 -30.22
C ALA A 4 -11.22 11.84 -28.70
N GLU A 5 -11.50 12.90 -27.94
CA GLU A 5 -11.96 12.81 -26.56
C GLU A 5 -13.49 12.97 -26.59
N GLN A 6 -14.21 11.89 -26.23
CA GLN A 6 -15.65 11.93 -25.98
C GLN A 6 -15.87 12.25 -24.50
N GLU A 7 -16.13 13.52 -24.20
CA GLU A 7 -16.86 13.93 -22.99
C GLU A 7 -18.35 13.63 -23.23
N LEU A 8 -18.95 12.81 -22.35
CA LEU A 8 -20.38 12.57 -22.34
C LEU A 8 -20.98 13.49 -21.28
N GLU A 9 -21.64 14.54 -21.77
CA GLU A 9 -22.35 15.58 -21.04
C GLU A 9 -23.69 15.02 -20.52
N GLU A 10 -23.93 15.10 -19.21
CA GLU A 10 -25.17 14.68 -18.57
C GLU A 10 -26.15 15.88 -18.58
N HIS A 11 -27.00 15.94 -19.60
CA HIS A 11 -28.09 16.91 -19.71
C HIS A 11 -29.35 16.31 -19.04
N VAL A 12 -29.74 16.87 -17.89
CA VAL A 12 -31.00 16.55 -17.21
C VAL A 12 -32.09 17.41 -17.85
N GLU A 13 -32.93 16.81 -18.67
CA GLU A 13 -34.20 17.40 -19.11
C GLU A 13 -35.28 17.10 -18.05
N GLU A 14 -35.81 18.14 -17.43
CA GLU A 14 -37.07 18.12 -16.68
C GLU A 14 -38.21 18.23 -17.68
N GLU A 15 -38.98 17.16 -17.86
CA GLU A 15 -40.26 17.20 -18.60
C GLU A 15 -41.37 17.68 -17.66
N GLU A 16 -41.89 18.89 -17.96
CA GLU A 16 -43.16 19.40 -17.46
C GLU A 16 -44.32 18.61 -18.06
N ASP A 17 -45.07 17.89 -17.22
CA ASP A 17 -46.28 17.18 -17.66
C ASP A 17 -47.47 18.17 -17.70
N GLY A 18 -47.96 18.39 -18.91
CA GLY A 18 -48.97 19.39 -19.26
C GLY A 18 -50.36 19.08 -18.71
N HIS A 19 -50.93 20.07 -18.04
CA HIS A 19 -52.33 20.11 -17.62
C HIS A 19 -53.24 20.27 -18.84
N ALA A 20 -53.89 19.20 -19.30
CA ALA A 20 -54.97 19.26 -20.27
C ALA A 20 -56.32 19.06 -19.55
N GLU A 21 -57.14 20.11 -19.52
CA GLU A 21 -58.55 20.03 -19.17
C GLU A 21 -59.29 19.06 -20.08
N ARG A 22 -60.12 18.20 -19.49
CA ARG A 22 -61.20 17.52 -20.19
C ARG A 22 -62.43 17.51 -19.32
N ASP A 23 -63.35 18.40 -19.66
CA ASP A 23 -64.75 18.37 -19.26
C ASP A 23 -65.35 16.98 -19.52
N GLY A 24 -66.01 16.46 -18.50
CA GLY A 24 -66.67 15.17 -18.48
C GLY A 24 -67.60 15.12 -17.28
N GLU A 25 -68.74 15.82 -17.39
CA GLU A 25 -69.85 15.70 -16.47
C GLU A 25 -70.40 14.26 -16.51
N GLU A 26 -69.94 13.41 -15.59
CA GLU A 26 -70.62 12.15 -15.26
C GLU A 26 -71.60 12.39 -14.10
N GLU A 27 -72.87 12.43 -14.48
CA GLU A 27 -74.05 12.49 -13.64
C GLU A 27 -74.03 11.37 -12.58
N ARG A 28 -73.70 11.72 -11.33
CA ARG A 28 -73.84 10.81 -10.19
C ARG A 28 -75.29 10.31 -10.10
N PRO A 29 -75.54 8.98 -10.04
CA PRO A 29 -76.87 8.48 -9.80
C PRO A 29 -77.36 8.96 -8.42
N LYS A 30 -78.38 9.83 -8.40
CA LYS A 30 -79.07 10.22 -7.17
C LYS A 30 -79.69 8.97 -6.57
N HIS A 31 -79.03 8.40 -5.57
CA HIS A 31 -79.56 7.29 -4.76
C HIS A 31 -80.87 7.75 -4.13
N LYS A 32 -82.00 7.30 -4.69
CA LYS A 32 -83.32 7.48 -4.07
C LYS A 32 -83.27 6.81 -2.70
N LEU A 33 -83.34 7.60 -1.64
CA LEU A 33 -83.48 7.12 -0.27
C LEU A 33 -84.83 6.40 -0.19
N VAL A 34 -84.82 5.07 -0.38
CA VAL A 34 -85.96 4.23 -0.07
C VAL A 34 -86.13 4.29 1.44
N HIS A 35 -87.12 5.05 1.88
CA HIS A 35 -87.48 5.20 3.28
C HIS A 35 -88.03 3.86 3.77
N SER A 36 -87.13 2.99 4.20
CA SER A 36 -87.46 1.81 5.00
C SER A 36 -88.18 2.31 6.25
N GLN A 37 -89.49 2.06 6.34
CA GLN A 37 -90.21 2.20 7.60
C GLN A 37 -89.72 1.10 8.54
N HIS A 38 -88.59 1.36 9.21
CA HIS A 38 -88.24 0.66 10.43
C HIS A 38 -89.25 1.09 11.49
N THR A 39 -90.28 0.26 11.68
CA THR A 39 -91.03 0.26 12.94
C THR A 39 -90.01 0.08 14.06
N ALA A 40 -90.00 0.99 15.03
CA ALA A 40 -89.12 0.90 16.18
C ALA A 40 -89.33 -0.48 16.84
N PRO A 41 -88.27 -1.30 16.99
CA PRO A 41 -88.38 -2.56 17.70
C PRO A 41 -88.96 -2.26 19.08
N LYS A 42 -90.11 -2.88 19.39
CA LYS A 42 -90.70 -2.81 20.73
C LYS A 42 -89.68 -3.36 21.70
N ILE A 43 -89.12 -2.47 22.52
CA ILE A 43 -88.21 -2.81 23.61
C ILE A 43 -89.03 -3.68 24.56
N PRO A 44 -88.62 -4.93 24.84
CA PRO A 44 -89.22 -5.72 25.90
C PRO A 44 -89.00 -4.96 27.21
N GLU A 45 -90.08 -4.44 27.79
CA GLU A 45 -90.06 -3.87 29.14
C GLU A 45 -89.69 -4.99 30.12
N GLY A 46 -88.53 -4.88 30.78
CA GLY A 46 -88.31 -5.61 32.02
C GLY A 46 -86.89 -6.08 32.37
N GLU A 47 -85.87 -5.92 31.52
CA GLU A 47 -84.49 -6.17 31.96
C GLU A 47 -83.83 -4.82 32.26
N ARG A 48 -83.62 -4.54 33.55
CA ARG A 48 -82.86 -3.36 33.99
C ARG A 48 -81.54 -3.37 33.23
N VAL A 49 -81.37 -2.40 32.34
CA VAL A 49 -80.11 -2.16 31.64
C VAL A 49 -79.06 -1.87 32.72
N ASP A 50 -78.20 -2.86 32.98
CA ASP A 50 -77.10 -2.71 33.92
C ASP A 50 -76.02 -1.83 33.27
N PHE A 51 -75.95 -0.57 33.68
CA PHE A 51 -74.94 0.36 33.19
C PHE A 51 -73.51 -0.10 33.51
N ASP A 52 -73.32 -0.89 34.57
CA ASP A 52 -72.03 -1.48 34.90
C ASP A 52 -71.68 -2.62 33.92
N ASP A 53 -72.67 -3.36 33.42
CA ASP A 53 -72.48 -4.39 32.39
C ASP A 53 -72.11 -3.77 31.03
N ILE A 54 -72.76 -2.65 30.66
CA ILE A 54 -72.38 -1.88 29.46
C ILE A 54 -70.94 -1.38 29.57
N HIS A 55 -70.56 -0.84 30.74
CA HIS A 55 -69.21 -0.33 30.94
C HIS A 55 -68.16 -1.45 30.90
N ARG A 56 -68.43 -2.60 31.55
CA ARG A 56 -67.56 -3.79 31.48
C ARG A 56 -67.39 -4.30 30.05
N LYS A 57 -68.49 -4.49 29.31
CA LYS A 57 -68.46 -4.94 27.90
C LYS A 57 -67.71 -3.96 27.00
N ARG A 58 -67.82 -2.66 27.27
CA ARG A 58 -67.04 -1.65 26.54
C ARG A 58 -65.55 -1.80 26.80
N MET A 59 -65.14 -1.90 28.08
CA MET A 59 -63.74 -2.08 28.45
C MET A 59 -63.17 -3.40 27.91
N GLU A 60 -63.94 -4.48 27.94
CA GLU A 60 -63.54 -5.77 27.37
C GLU A 60 -63.39 -5.70 25.85
N LYS A 61 -64.32 -5.07 25.14
CA LYS A 61 -64.24 -4.85 23.69
C LYS A 61 -63.04 -3.98 23.32
N ASP A 62 -62.81 -2.88 24.04
CA ASP A 62 -61.67 -1.98 23.80
C ASP A 62 -60.33 -2.70 24.10
N LEU A 63 -60.28 -3.56 25.13
CA LEU A 63 -59.10 -4.36 25.45
C LEU A 63 -58.80 -5.40 24.36
N LEU A 64 -59.81 -6.12 23.87
CA LEU A 64 -59.68 -7.09 22.79
C LEU A 64 -59.27 -6.43 21.47
N GLU A 65 -59.85 -5.26 21.15
CA GLU A 65 -59.50 -4.49 19.97
C GLU A 65 -58.05 -4.01 20.04
N LEU A 66 -57.60 -3.53 21.21
CA LEU A 66 -56.22 -3.14 21.42
C LEU A 66 -55.24 -4.32 21.28
N GLN A 67 -55.58 -5.49 21.86
CA GLN A 67 -54.76 -6.70 21.71
C GLN A 67 -54.65 -7.14 20.24
N THR A 68 -55.77 -7.15 19.52
CA THR A 68 -55.80 -7.49 18.09
C THR A 68 -54.97 -6.50 17.26
N LEU A 69 -55.09 -5.20 17.53
CA LEU A 69 -54.32 -4.18 16.83
C LEU A 69 -52.81 -4.33 17.07
N ILE A 70 -52.43 -4.63 18.32
CA ILE A 70 -51.04 -4.93 18.69
C ILE A 70 -50.53 -6.14 17.90
N GLU A 71 -51.26 -7.26 17.91
CA GLU A 71 -50.86 -8.48 17.22
C GLU A 71 -50.72 -8.27 15.71
N VAL A 72 -51.72 -7.64 15.09
CA VAL A 72 -51.70 -7.33 13.65
C VAL A 72 -50.50 -6.45 13.31
N HIS A 73 -50.21 -5.41 14.12
CA HIS A 73 -49.07 -4.53 13.89
C HIS A 73 -47.73 -5.29 13.93
N PHE A 74 -47.52 -6.14 14.93
CA PHE A 74 -46.27 -6.90 15.07
C PHE A 74 -46.12 -7.95 13.97
N VAL A 75 -47.20 -8.67 13.63
CA VAL A 75 -47.16 -9.67 12.56
C VAL A 75 -46.89 -9.01 11.21
N GLN A 76 -47.57 -7.90 10.92
CA GLN A 76 -47.36 -7.15 9.68
C GLN A 76 -45.93 -6.61 9.60
N ARG A 77 -45.44 -5.95 10.66
CA ARG A 77 -44.10 -5.40 10.69
C ARG A 77 -43.02 -6.47 10.56
N LYS A 78 -43.19 -7.61 11.25
CA LYS A 78 -42.27 -8.74 11.13
C LYS A 78 -42.22 -9.28 9.70
N ARG A 79 -43.37 -9.43 9.05
CA ARG A 79 -43.44 -9.88 7.66
C ARG A 79 -42.76 -8.88 6.71
N GLU A 80 -43.03 -7.59 6.87
CA GLU A 80 -42.39 -6.53 6.08
C GLU A 80 -40.86 -6.51 6.29
N GLU A 81 -40.39 -6.69 7.53
CA GLU A 81 -38.97 -6.77 7.85
C GLU A 81 -38.31 -8.00 7.21
N GLU A 82 -38.95 -9.17 7.26
CA GLU A 82 -38.46 -10.39 6.59
C GLU A 82 -38.37 -10.21 5.06
N GLU A 83 -39.39 -9.62 4.44
CA GLU A 83 -39.40 -9.32 3.01
C GLU A 83 -38.30 -8.30 2.62
N LEU A 84 -38.09 -7.27 3.45
CA LEU A 84 -37.03 -6.29 3.26
C LEU A 84 -35.64 -6.92 3.39
N ILE A 85 -35.43 -7.79 4.38
CA ILE A 85 -34.18 -8.53 4.57
C ILE A 85 -33.90 -9.42 3.35
N ALA A 86 -34.89 -10.20 2.90
CA ALA A 86 -34.75 -11.07 1.74
C ALA A 86 -34.47 -10.29 0.43
N LEU A 87 -35.02 -9.08 0.29
CA LEU A 87 -34.73 -8.20 -0.83
C LEU A 87 -33.29 -7.66 -0.75
N LYS A 88 -32.87 -7.18 0.43
CA LYS A 88 -31.50 -6.70 0.66
C LYS A 88 -30.47 -7.80 0.36
N GLU A 89 -30.69 -9.01 0.85
CA GLU A 89 -29.83 -10.16 0.60
C GLU A 89 -29.71 -10.46 -0.91
N ARG A 90 -30.82 -10.45 -1.66
CA ARG A 90 -30.79 -10.62 -3.13
C ARG A 90 -30.03 -9.49 -3.84
N ILE A 91 -30.13 -8.25 -3.37
CA ILE A 91 -29.38 -7.13 -3.95
C ILE A 91 -27.88 -7.30 -3.63
N GLU A 92 -27.56 -7.64 -2.40
CA GLU A 92 -26.19 -7.88 -1.95
C GLU A 92 -25.53 -9.03 -2.71
N ASN A 93 -26.21 -10.17 -2.84
CA ASN A 93 -25.74 -11.30 -3.65
C ASN A 93 -25.49 -10.91 -5.10
N ARG A 94 -26.36 -10.09 -5.71
CA ARG A 94 -26.14 -9.57 -7.07
C ARG A 94 -24.99 -8.57 -7.17
N ARG A 95 -24.72 -7.79 -6.12
CA ARG A 95 -23.56 -6.89 -6.06
C ARG A 95 -22.27 -7.70 -5.90
N ALA A 96 -22.25 -8.66 -4.99
CA ALA A 96 -21.14 -9.58 -4.77
C ALA A 96 -20.79 -10.37 -6.03
N ALA A 97 -21.79 -10.91 -6.74
CA ALA A 97 -21.58 -11.62 -8.00
C ALA A 97 -20.96 -10.72 -9.09
N ARG A 98 -21.40 -9.46 -9.20
CA ARG A 98 -20.80 -8.48 -10.13
C ARG A 98 -19.38 -8.11 -9.75
N ALA A 99 -19.13 -7.88 -8.45
CA ALA A 99 -17.79 -7.61 -7.94
C ALA A 99 -16.84 -8.78 -8.21
N GLU A 100 -17.31 -10.02 -8.01
CA GLU A 100 -16.52 -11.23 -8.30
C GLU A 100 -16.26 -11.38 -9.79
N GLN A 101 -17.25 -11.13 -10.66
CA GLN A 101 -17.03 -11.12 -12.11
C GLN A 101 -15.97 -10.08 -12.53
N GLN A 102 -16.00 -8.88 -11.94
CA GLN A 102 -14.98 -7.85 -12.19
C GLN A 102 -13.60 -8.30 -11.68
N ARG A 103 -13.54 -8.92 -10.51
CA ARG A 103 -12.29 -9.46 -9.93
C ARG A 103 -11.67 -10.53 -10.84
N VAL A 104 -12.48 -11.48 -11.30
CA VAL A 104 -12.04 -12.54 -12.22
C VAL A 104 -11.58 -11.98 -13.57
N ARG A 105 -12.27 -10.95 -14.11
CA ARG A 105 -11.81 -10.27 -15.33
C ARG A 105 -10.46 -9.59 -15.11
N ALA A 106 -10.35 -8.79 -14.04
CA ALA A 106 -9.11 -8.10 -13.70
C ALA A 106 -7.94 -9.06 -13.44
N GLU A 107 -8.19 -10.20 -12.79
CA GLU A 107 -7.19 -11.25 -12.56
C GLU A 107 -6.75 -11.90 -13.88
N LYS A 108 -7.69 -12.26 -14.75
CA LYS A 108 -7.37 -12.79 -16.08
C LYS A 108 -6.52 -11.81 -16.89
N ASP A 109 -6.82 -10.51 -16.83
CA ASP A 109 -6.06 -9.48 -17.54
C ASP A 109 -4.67 -9.29 -16.91
N ARG A 110 -4.55 -9.28 -15.58
CA ARG A 110 -3.25 -9.29 -14.90
C ARG A 110 -2.41 -10.49 -15.30
N VAL A 111 -2.99 -11.69 -15.36
CA VAL A 111 -2.27 -12.91 -15.77
C VAL A 111 -1.77 -12.79 -17.21
N ARG A 112 -2.57 -12.23 -18.13
CA ARG A 112 -2.11 -11.98 -19.51
C ARG A 112 -0.94 -11.00 -19.55
N GLN A 113 -1.05 -9.88 -18.83
CA GLN A 113 0.02 -8.88 -18.76
C GLN A 113 1.29 -9.46 -18.12
N MET A 114 1.15 -10.26 -17.07
CA MET A 114 2.27 -10.96 -16.43
C MET A 114 2.95 -11.94 -17.38
N LYS A 115 2.20 -12.73 -18.15
CA LYS A 115 2.79 -13.64 -19.16
C LYS A 115 3.57 -12.90 -20.23
N ILE A 116 3.04 -11.78 -20.73
CA ILE A 116 3.72 -10.94 -21.73
C ILE A 116 5.00 -10.34 -21.12
N ALA A 117 4.91 -9.84 -19.88
CA ALA A 117 6.06 -9.29 -19.17
C ALA A 117 7.13 -10.35 -18.89
N GLU A 118 6.74 -11.57 -18.51
CA GLU A 118 7.63 -12.70 -18.26
C GLU A 118 8.31 -13.19 -19.55
N GLU A 119 7.57 -13.30 -20.66
CA GLU A 119 8.15 -13.64 -21.97
C GLU A 119 9.15 -12.57 -22.43
N ARG A 120 8.82 -11.30 -22.22
CA ARG A 120 9.72 -10.18 -22.49
C ARG A 120 10.96 -10.24 -21.61
N GLN A 121 10.80 -10.50 -20.31
CA GLN A 121 11.94 -10.65 -19.39
C GLN A 121 12.83 -11.83 -19.78
N ARG A 122 12.25 -12.99 -20.12
CA ARG A 122 13.02 -14.14 -20.58
C ARG A 122 13.81 -13.83 -21.86
N LYS A 123 13.21 -13.11 -22.81
CA LYS A 123 13.90 -12.67 -24.03
C LYS A 123 15.02 -11.67 -23.72
N GLU A 124 14.80 -10.73 -22.80
CA GLU A 124 15.80 -9.77 -22.34
C GLU A 124 16.95 -10.45 -21.57
N GLU A 125 16.66 -11.48 -20.78
CA GLU A 125 17.67 -12.29 -20.07
C GLU A 125 18.52 -13.14 -21.03
N GLU A 126 17.90 -13.76 -22.04
CA GLU A 126 18.60 -14.50 -23.08
C GLU A 126 19.48 -13.56 -23.93
N GLU A 127 19.00 -12.36 -24.28
CA GLU A 127 19.80 -11.36 -24.99
C GLU A 127 20.93 -10.81 -24.11
N ALA A 128 20.68 -10.54 -22.82
CA ALA A 128 21.71 -10.11 -21.88
C ALA A 128 22.79 -11.18 -21.70
N LYS A 129 22.40 -12.45 -21.62
CA LYS A 129 23.34 -13.58 -21.57
C LYS A 129 24.15 -13.68 -22.87
N ARG A 130 23.51 -13.54 -24.04
CA ARG A 130 24.22 -13.53 -25.34
C ARG A 130 25.21 -12.37 -25.43
N ARG A 131 24.83 -11.16 -25.01
CA ARG A 131 25.73 -9.99 -24.94
C ARG A 131 26.88 -10.23 -23.97
N ALA A 132 26.64 -10.85 -22.81
CA ALA A 132 27.68 -11.19 -21.86
C ALA A 132 28.66 -12.24 -22.42
N ASP A 133 28.16 -13.27 -23.11
CA ASP A 133 28.98 -14.29 -23.77
C ASP A 133 29.79 -13.72 -24.95
N GLU A 134 29.20 -12.83 -25.75
CA GLU A 134 29.89 -12.08 -26.80
C GLU A 134 30.95 -11.14 -26.22
N GLU A 135 30.68 -10.43 -25.12
CA GLU A 135 31.66 -9.59 -24.43
C GLU A 135 32.80 -10.44 -23.83
N ALA A 136 32.48 -11.61 -23.26
CA ALA A 136 33.48 -12.54 -22.74
C ALA A 136 34.35 -13.13 -23.87
N LYS A 137 33.76 -13.51 -25.01
CA LYS A 137 34.49 -13.97 -26.20
C LYS A 137 35.37 -12.84 -26.75
N LYS A 138 34.83 -11.63 -26.91
CA LYS A 138 35.59 -10.44 -27.35
C LYS A 138 36.75 -10.16 -26.40
N LYS A 139 36.54 -10.25 -25.09
CA LYS A 139 37.60 -10.06 -24.10
C LYS A 139 38.63 -11.19 -24.13
N LYS A 140 38.22 -12.43 -24.36
CA LYS A 140 39.14 -13.57 -24.53
C LYS A 140 40.03 -13.37 -25.76
N VAL A 141 39.45 -12.94 -26.89
CA VAL A 141 40.19 -12.62 -28.12
C VAL A 141 41.14 -11.43 -27.91
N LEU A 142 40.65 -10.33 -27.31
CA LEU A 142 41.48 -9.15 -27.01
C LEU A 142 42.54 -9.41 -25.94
N SER A 143 42.29 -10.30 -24.98
CA SER A 143 43.27 -10.74 -23.98
C SER A 143 44.35 -11.62 -24.61
N ASN A 144 43.99 -12.43 -25.61
CA ASN A 144 44.94 -13.24 -26.37
C ASN A 144 45.82 -12.38 -27.31
N MET A 145 45.26 -11.31 -27.89
CA MET A 145 46.03 -10.29 -28.65
C MET A 145 46.75 -9.27 -27.76
N GLY A 146 46.37 -9.18 -26.49
CA GLY A 146 46.73 -8.11 -25.56
C GLY A 146 47.94 -8.39 -24.68
N ALA A 147 48.77 -9.39 -25.00
CA ALA A 147 49.97 -9.72 -24.23
C ALA A 147 50.96 -8.53 -24.05
N HIS A 148 50.75 -7.41 -24.75
CA HIS A 148 51.50 -6.16 -24.57
C HIS A 148 50.67 -4.94 -24.09
N PHE A 149 49.36 -5.08 -23.82
CA PHE A 149 48.48 -3.97 -23.36
C PHE A 149 47.75 -4.27 -22.02
N GLY A 150 48.19 -5.30 -21.29
CA GLY A 150 47.48 -5.91 -20.15
C GLY A 150 47.30 -5.05 -18.89
N GLY A 151 47.85 -3.83 -18.80
CA GLY A 151 47.74 -2.99 -17.60
C GLY A 151 46.40 -2.26 -17.46
N PHE A 152 45.78 -1.85 -18.57
CA PHE A 152 44.60 -0.98 -18.55
C PHE A 152 43.29 -1.77 -18.45
N LEU A 153 43.18 -2.89 -19.17
CA LEU A 153 41.98 -3.73 -19.20
C LEU A 153 41.76 -4.49 -17.88
N ALA A 154 42.82 -4.97 -17.23
CA ALA A 154 42.73 -5.60 -15.90
C ALA A 154 42.16 -4.64 -14.84
N LYS A 155 42.51 -3.35 -14.92
CA LYS A 155 42.01 -2.30 -14.01
C LYS A 155 40.55 -1.94 -14.28
N ALA A 156 40.09 -2.05 -15.53
CA ALA A 156 38.69 -1.83 -15.92
C ALA A 156 37.80 -3.03 -15.53
N GLU A 157 38.29 -4.26 -15.71
CA GLU A 157 37.57 -5.48 -15.32
C GLU A 157 37.37 -5.57 -13.81
N GLN A 158 38.40 -5.25 -13.02
CA GLN A 158 38.31 -5.26 -11.55
C GLN A 158 37.36 -4.17 -11.00
N ARG A 159 37.04 -3.14 -11.81
CA ARG A 159 36.00 -2.13 -11.52
C ARG A 159 34.60 -2.57 -11.94
N ARG A 160 34.45 -3.41 -12.96
CA ARG A 160 33.15 -3.91 -13.45
C ARG A 160 32.64 -5.13 -12.67
N ARG A 161 33.52 -6.04 -12.23
CA ARG A 161 33.13 -7.38 -11.73
C ARG A 161 32.88 -7.47 -10.22
N GLY A 162 33.22 -6.45 -9.44
CA GLY A 162 32.97 -6.45 -8.01
C GLY A 162 32.91 -5.02 -7.51
N LYS A 163 31.73 -4.58 -7.09
CA LYS A 163 31.52 -3.26 -6.49
C LYS A 163 32.20 -3.25 -5.11
N ARG A 164 33.54 -3.18 -5.10
CA ARG A 164 34.29 -2.81 -3.91
C ARG A 164 33.79 -1.43 -3.55
N GLN A 165 33.04 -1.34 -2.46
CA GLN A 165 32.48 -0.07 -2.01
C GLN A 165 33.60 0.97 -1.99
N THR A 166 33.32 2.14 -2.55
CA THR A 166 34.31 3.22 -2.53
C THR A 166 34.60 3.58 -1.08
N GLY A 167 35.81 4.11 -0.78
CA GLY A 167 36.12 4.55 0.59
C GLY A 167 35.09 5.55 1.15
N ARG A 168 34.41 6.30 0.26
CA ARG A 168 33.28 7.17 0.58
C ARG A 168 32.03 6.40 1.03
N GLU A 169 31.69 5.32 0.34
CA GLU A 169 30.55 4.45 0.68
C GLU A 169 30.78 3.70 1.98
N ILE A 170 31.97 3.10 2.16
CA ILE A 170 32.33 2.40 3.40
C ILE A 170 32.26 3.38 4.58
N LYS A 171 32.87 4.57 4.44
CA LYS A 171 32.82 5.60 5.48
C LYS A 171 31.38 6.02 5.78
N ARG A 172 30.54 6.25 4.76
CA ARG A 172 29.14 6.65 4.96
C ARG A 172 28.36 5.56 5.70
N LYS A 173 28.50 4.30 5.28
CA LYS A 173 27.84 3.15 5.88
C LYS A 173 28.26 2.95 7.33
N THR A 174 29.57 2.87 7.59
CA THR A 174 30.11 2.67 8.95
C THR A 174 29.78 3.83 9.88
N LEU A 175 29.76 5.08 9.40
CA LEU A 175 29.36 6.23 10.23
C LEU A 175 27.86 6.22 10.53
N ALA A 176 27.02 5.83 9.57
CA ALA A 176 25.58 5.70 9.79
C ALA A 176 25.26 4.59 10.81
N GLU A 177 25.91 3.43 10.71
CA GLU A 177 25.76 2.33 11.68
C GLU A 177 26.23 2.69 13.10
N ARG A 178 27.27 3.52 13.22
CA ARG A 178 27.77 4.00 14.52
C ARG A 178 26.98 5.18 15.09
N ARG A 179 26.20 5.88 14.26
CA ARG A 179 25.41 7.04 14.70
C ARG A 179 24.22 6.55 15.51
N LYS A 180 24.26 6.80 16.81
CA LYS A 180 23.10 6.62 17.69
C LYS A 180 22.22 7.88 17.58
N PRO A 181 20.93 7.77 17.21
CA PRO A 181 20.04 8.92 17.25
C PRO A 181 19.86 9.36 18.71
N LEU A 182 19.97 10.66 18.94
CA LEU A 182 19.68 11.26 20.24
C LEU A 182 18.27 11.83 20.18
N ALA A 183 17.41 11.46 21.13
CA ALA A 183 16.10 12.08 21.31
C ALA A 183 16.33 13.41 22.04
N ILE A 184 16.27 14.51 21.30
CA ILE A 184 16.61 15.87 21.79
C ILE A 184 15.35 16.62 22.25
N ASP A 185 14.18 16.22 21.74
CA ASP A 185 12.94 16.99 21.83
C ASP A 185 12.38 17.06 23.26
N ASP A 186 12.64 16.06 24.09
CA ASP A 186 12.11 15.96 25.47
C ASP A 186 13.15 16.35 26.56
N LEU A 187 14.35 16.79 26.19
CA LEU A 187 15.45 17.05 27.12
C LEU A 187 15.46 18.50 27.66
N ARG A 188 15.59 18.64 28.99
CA ARG A 188 15.83 19.93 29.68
C ARG A 188 17.25 20.46 29.43
N GLU A 189 17.49 21.76 29.56
CA GLU A 189 18.77 22.43 29.25
C GLU A 189 20.00 21.77 29.89
N ASP A 190 19.90 21.31 31.14
CA ASP A 190 20.98 20.62 31.84
C ASP A 190 21.34 19.27 31.18
N GLY A 191 20.33 18.54 30.69
CA GLY A 191 20.52 17.28 29.96
C GLY A 191 21.16 17.49 28.59
N LEU A 192 20.84 18.62 27.93
CA LEU A 192 21.46 19.02 26.66
C LEU A 192 22.94 19.40 26.84
N ARG A 193 23.27 20.13 27.90
CA ARG A 193 24.66 20.51 28.24
C ARG A 193 25.53 19.31 28.62
N PHE A 194 24.98 18.35 29.36
CA PHE A 194 25.69 17.12 29.71
C PHE A 194 25.91 16.21 28.48
N GLY A 195 24.87 16.03 27.65
CA GLY A 195 24.96 15.26 26.42
C GLY A 195 25.96 15.83 25.40
N THR A 196 26.04 17.16 25.28
CA THR A 196 27.01 17.82 24.40
C THR A 196 28.45 17.68 24.88
N ASN A 197 28.72 17.93 26.17
CA ASN A 197 30.07 17.83 26.73
C ASN A 197 30.65 16.42 26.66
N THR A 198 29.84 15.39 26.98
CA THR A 198 30.27 13.99 26.89
C THR A 198 30.56 13.56 25.45
N HIS A 199 29.74 13.99 24.49
CA HIS A 199 29.95 13.72 23.07
C HIS A 199 31.26 14.34 22.56
N ILE A 200 31.51 15.62 22.87
CA ILE A 200 32.73 16.35 22.46
C ILE A 200 33.99 15.73 23.07
N HIS A 201 33.94 15.38 24.36
CA HIS A 201 35.10 14.81 25.06
C HIS A 201 35.51 13.45 24.45
N SER A 202 34.53 12.59 24.13
CA SER A 202 34.79 11.26 23.54
C SER A 202 35.52 11.29 22.18
N HIS A 203 35.21 12.29 21.34
CA HIS A 203 35.72 12.37 19.97
C HIS A 203 37.10 13.05 19.85
N THR A 204 37.50 13.84 20.84
CA THR A 204 38.66 14.74 20.72
C THR A 204 39.96 14.16 21.27
N HIS A 205 39.91 13.37 22.36
CA HIS A 205 41.12 12.93 23.05
C HIS A 205 41.76 11.67 22.45
N THR A 206 40.97 10.67 22.07
CA THR A 206 41.53 9.34 21.71
C THR A 206 42.21 9.29 20.33
N ASN A 207 41.82 10.17 19.40
CA ASN A 207 42.32 10.11 18.01
C ASN A 207 43.62 10.90 17.82
N LYS A 208 43.75 12.06 18.47
CA LYS A 208 44.92 12.95 18.28
C LYS A 208 46.21 12.31 18.81
N ASP A 209 46.18 11.79 20.02
CA ASP A 209 47.36 11.19 20.67
C ASP A 209 47.81 9.92 19.95
N TYR A 210 46.85 9.10 19.51
CA TYR A 210 47.14 7.91 18.71
C TYR A 210 47.81 8.25 17.37
N MET A 211 47.33 9.29 16.68
CA MET A 211 47.93 9.72 15.42
C MET A 211 49.33 10.30 15.61
N LEU A 212 49.55 11.09 16.66
CA LEU A 212 50.85 11.65 17.00
C LEU A 212 51.88 10.56 17.35
N ASN A 213 51.47 9.56 18.13
CA ASN A 213 52.34 8.43 18.46
C ASN A 213 52.71 7.62 17.19
N LYS A 214 51.74 7.40 16.29
CA LYS A 214 51.94 6.67 15.05
C LYS A 214 52.87 7.39 14.08
N THR A 215 52.76 8.71 13.95
CA THR A 215 53.67 9.50 13.09
C THR A 215 55.09 9.47 13.63
N LEU A 216 55.27 9.62 14.95
CA LEU A 216 56.58 9.53 15.59
C LEU A 216 57.21 8.14 15.41
N CYS A 217 56.43 7.06 15.60
CA CYS A 217 56.88 5.69 15.36
C CYS A 217 57.29 5.49 13.89
N MET A 218 56.51 6.01 12.94
CA MET A 218 56.85 5.93 11.51
C MET A 218 58.17 6.65 11.20
N VAL A 219 58.39 7.84 11.75
CA VAL A 219 59.65 8.60 11.56
C VAL A 219 60.84 7.82 12.13
N VAL A 220 60.71 7.27 13.33
CA VAL A 220 61.76 6.44 13.95
C VAL A 220 62.06 5.21 13.09
N LEU A 221 61.02 4.52 12.59
CA LEU A 221 61.18 3.36 11.71
C LEU A 221 61.86 3.72 10.38
N LEU A 222 61.46 4.81 9.74
CA LEU A 222 62.08 5.29 8.51
C LEU A 222 63.57 5.63 8.72
N ASN A 223 63.89 6.28 9.84
CA ASN A 223 65.28 6.55 10.22
C ASN A 223 66.05 5.26 10.45
N ARG A 224 65.49 4.28 11.18
CA ARG A 224 66.13 2.96 11.40
C ARG A 224 66.37 2.20 10.09
N ILE A 225 65.41 2.22 9.15
CA ILE A 225 65.55 1.61 7.82
C ILE A 225 66.65 2.30 7.03
N SER A 226 66.66 3.65 7.01
CA SER A 226 67.70 4.43 6.33
C SER A 226 69.09 4.13 6.90
N HIS A 227 69.23 4.09 8.23
CA HIS A 227 70.48 3.70 8.89
C HIS A 227 70.90 2.26 8.56
N ALA A 228 69.98 1.30 8.58
CA ALA A 228 70.26 -0.09 8.22
C ALA A 228 70.64 -0.26 6.72
N GLN A 229 70.11 0.59 5.83
CA GLN A 229 70.45 0.59 4.41
C GLN A 229 71.82 1.21 4.12
N LYS A 230 72.27 2.19 4.92
CA LYS A 230 73.61 2.83 4.78
C LYS A 230 74.76 1.82 4.89
N PHE A 231 74.61 0.79 5.73
CA PHE A 231 75.63 -0.26 5.92
C PHE A 231 75.43 -1.50 5.04
N LYS A 232 74.35 -1.56 4.23
CA LYS A 232 74.02 -2.73 3.37
C LYS A 232 74.64 -2.65 1.96
N LYS A 233 75.18 -1.49 1.56
CA LYS A 233 75.98 -1.31 0.34
C LYS A 233 77.47 -1.51 0.67
N GLY A 234 77.91 -2.76 0.84
CA GLY A 234 79.33 -3.01 1.14
C GLY A 234 79.78 -4.47 1.18
N THR A 235 78.89 -5.44 1.25
CA THR A 235 79.27 -6.86 1.34
C THR A 235 78.34 -7.72 0.50
N GLY A 236 78.56 -7.72 -0.82
CA GLY A 236 77.77 -8.56 -1.74
C GLY A 236 78.13 -8.47 -3.22
N GLY A 237 79.23 -7.82 -3.59
CA GLY A 237 79.70 -7.72 -4.98
C GLY A 237 80.73 -8.80 -5.34
N LYS A 238 80.42 -10.08 -5.13
CA LYS A 238 81.17 -11.17 -5.78
C LYS A 238 80.32 -11.68 -6.95
N GLY A 239 80.77 -11.44 -8.18
CA GLY A 239 80.21 -12.16 -9.34
C GLY A 239 80.26 -11.44 -10.68
N LYS A 240 81.47 -11.20 -11.21
CA LYS A 240 81.84 -11.52 -12.62
C LYS A 240 83.24 -11.01 -12.90
N VAL A 241 84.22 -11.90 -12.79
CA VAL A 241 85.50 -11.76 -13.50
C VAL A 241 85.46 -12.84 -14.57
N GLY A 242 85.12 -12.44 -15.81
CA GLY A 242 85.15 -13.32 -16.97
C GLY A 242 86.60 -13.54 -17.38
N GLY A 243 87.20 -14.63 -16.90
CA GLY A 243 88.52 -15.09 -17.31
C GLY A 243 88.42 -15.96 -18.56
N ARG A 244 88.83 -15.41 -19.69
CA ARG A 244 89.14 -16.11 -20.93
C ARG A 244 90.39 -16.98 -20.71
N TRP A 245 90.26 -18.29 -20.87
CA TRP A 245 91.41 -19.20 -20.95
C TRP A 245 91.46 -19.85 -22.33
N LYS A 246 92.69 -20.01 -22.79
CA LYS A 246 93.15 -20.49 -24.09
C LYS A 246 93.55 -21.95 -23.96
#